data_AF-A0A537D030-F1
#
_entry.id   AF-A0A537D030-F1
#
_cell.length_a   1.000
_cell.length_b   1.000
_cell.length_c   1.000
_cell.angle_alpha   90.00
_cell.angle_beta   90.00
_cell.angle_gamma   90.00
#
_symmetry.space_group_name_H-M   'P 1'
#
loop_
_entity.id
_entity.type
_entity.pdbx_description
1 polymer ?
#
loop_
_entity_poly.entity_id
_entity_poly.type
_entity_poly.pdbx_seq_one_letter_code
_entity_poly.pdbx_strand_id
1 'polypeptide(L)'
;TERTSDARARRWLASLYNNIGWTYHERGEYASALAYFEKAVPAWEARDDPRGVRIARWTVARAYRSLGRNDDALAIQRQLEAESVAANAPDGYVYEELGELLLANGERAAAQAHFARAFELLGGDATFRANEPERLARLRRLGGIE
;
A
#
# COMPACT_ATOMS: atom_id res chain seq x y z
N THR A 1 -4.20 -3.57 -27.15
CA THR A 1 -4.36 -2.65 -26.00
C THR A 1 -5.61 -3.06 -25.24
N GLU A 2 -5.44 -3.45 -23.96
CA GLU A 2 -6.37 -4.15 -23.04
C GLU A 2 -7.05 -5.45 -23.53
N ARG A 3 -7.53 -5.52 -24.77
CA ARG A 3 -8.23 -6.68 -25.37
C ARG A 3 -7.31 -7.68 -26.09
N THR A 4 -6.01 -7.66 -25.82
CA THR A 4 -5.08 -8.56 -26.51
C THR A 4 -5.30 -10.01 -26.04
N SER A 5 -5.43 -10.93 -27.00
CA SER A 5 -5.50 -12.36 -26.73
C SER A 5 -4.14 -12.95 -26.33
N ASP A 6 -3.05 -12.20 -26.51
CA ASP A 6 -1.70 -12.64 -26.15
C ASP A 6 -1.50 -12.69 -24.63
N ALA A 7 -1.29 -13.91 -24.12
CA ALA A 7 -1.04 -14.18 -22.70
C ALA A 7 0.22 -13.48 -22.17
N ARG A 8 1.25 -13.30 -23.02
CA ARG A 8 2.49 -12.60 -22.64
C ARG A 8 2.24 -11.11 -22.46
N ALA A 9 1.41 -10.50 -23.29
CA ALA A 9 1.02 -9.10 -23.14
C ALA A 9 0.10 -8.88 -21.93
N ARG A 10 -0.80 -9.84 -21.65
CA ARG A 10 -1.66 -9.80 -20.44
C ARG A 10 -0.85 -9.82 -19.14
N ARG A 11 0.29 -10.51 -19.12
CA ARG A 11 1.19 -10.53 -17.96
C ARG A 11 1.67 -9.13 -17.56
N TRP A 12 1.83 -8.20 -18.49
CA TRP A 12 2.31 -6.84 -18.18
C TRP A 12 1.19 -5.89 -17.73
N LEU A 13 -0.08 -6.24 -17.92
CA LEU A 13 -1.21 -5.35 -17.62
C LEU A 13 -1.24 -4.96 -16.15
N ALA A 14 -1.01 -5.91 -15.24
CA ALA A 14 -1.09 -5.66 -13.80
C ALA A 14 -0.07 -4.60 -13.33
N SER A 15 1.19 -4.73 -13.77
CA SER A 15 2.24 -3.74 -13.49
C SER A 15 1.98 -2.41 -14.20
N LEU A 16 1.47 -2.44 -15.43
CA LEU A 16 1.16 -1.23 -16.19
C LEU A 16 0.05 -0.43 -15.52
N TYR A 17 -1.03 -1.08 -15.09
CA TYR A 17 -2.11 -0.44 -14.35
C TYR A 17 -1.63 0.20 -13.07
N ASN A 18 -0.78 -0.49 -12.31
CA ASN A 18 -0.18 0.09 -11.11
C ASN A 18 0.66 1.34 -11.42
N ASN A 19 1.50 1.31 -12.45
CA ASN A 19 2.33 2.45 -12.82
C ASN A 19 1.49 3.66 -13.30
N ILE A 20 0.45 3.41 -14.09
CA ILE A 20 -0.49 4.46 -14.51
C ILE A 20 -1.21 5.03 -13.29
N GLY A 21 -1.66 4.18 -12.38
CA GLY A 21 -2.28 4.58 -11.12
C GLY A 21 -1.39 5.53 -10.32
N TRP A 22 -0.09 5.20 -10.18
CA TRP A 22 0.88 6.09 -9.52
C TRP A 22 1.06 7.41 -10.25
N THR A 23 1.14 7.39 -11.58
CA THR A 23 1.26 8.62 -12.38
C THR A 23 0.09 9.57 -12.13
N TYR A 24 -1.14 9.05 -12.03
CA TYR A 24 -2.31 9.86 -11.67
C TYR A 24 -2.29 10.29 -10.21
N HIS A 25 -1.87 9.42 -9.29
CA HIS A 25 -1.78 9.71 -7.86
C HIS A 25 -0.81 10.86 -7.58
N GLU A 26 0.36 10.85 -8.21
CA GLU A 26 1.37 11.92 -8.12
C GLU A 26 0.88 13.27 -8.67
N ARG A 27 -0.07 13.25 -9.61
CA ARG A 27 -0.74 14.44 -10.14
C ARG A 27 -1.89 14.94 -9.27
N GLY A 28 -2.21 14.24 -8.18
CA GLY A 28 -3.38 14.53 -7.34
C GLY A 28 -4.72 14.08 -7.94
N GLU A 29 -4.70 13.36 -9.07
CA GLU A 29 -5.89 12.85 -9.74
C GLU A 29 -6.33 11.51 -9.12
N TYR A 30 -6.69 11.52 -7.84
CA TYR A 30 -6.86 10.30 -7.05
C TYR A 30 -7.99 9.39 -7.54
N ALA A 31 -9.06 9.94 -8.12
CA ALA A 31 -10.15 9.14 -8.69
C ALA A 31 -9.69 8.35 -9.93
N SER A 32 -8.89 8.98 -10.80
CA SER A 32 -8.25 8.32 -11.93
C SER A 32 -7.27 7.25 -11.43
N ALA A 33 -6.45 7.57 -10.43
CA ALA A 33 -5.51 6.64 -9.83
C ALA A 33 -6.22 5.38 -9.29
N LEU A 34 -7.28 5.57 -8.52
CA LEU A 34 -8.11 4.50 -7.97
C LEU A 34 -8.63 3.57 -9.08
N ALA A 35 -9.20 4.13 -10.15
CA ALA A 35 -9.74 3.33 -11.25
C ALA A 35 -8.69 2.41 -11.89
N TYR A 36 -7.43 2.85 -11.98
CA TYR A 36 -6.34 2.01 -12.49
C TYR A 36 -5.82 1.01 -11.45
N PHE A 37 -5.73 1.39 -10.17
CA PHE A 37 -5.35 0.44 -9.12
C PHE A 37 -6.38 -0.68 -8.96
N GLU A 38 -7.68 -0.37 -9.05
CA GLU A 38 -8.76 -1.37 -9.02
C GLU A 38 -8.68 -2.35 -10.19
N LYS A 39 -8.26 -1.90 -11.39
CA LYS A 39 -7.98 -2.80 -12.52
C LYS A 39 -6.77 -3.70 -12.30
N ALA A 40 -5.80 -3.28 -11.49
CA ALA A 40 -4.60 -4.06 -11.22
C ALA A 40 -4.91 -5.32 -10.38
N VAL A 41 -5.90 -5.25 -9.47
CA VAL A 41 -6.28 -6.37 -8.59
C VAL A 41 -6.64 -7.64 -9.37
N PRO A 42 -7.68 -7.67 -10.24
CA PRO A 42 -8.03 -8.85 -10.99
C PRO A 42 -6.95 -9.27 -12.01
N ALA A 43 -6.12 -8.33 -12.45
CA ALA A 43 -4.99 -8.64 -13.33
C ALA A 43 -3.88 -9.42 -12.60
N TRP A 44 -3.67 -9.17 -11.32
CA TRP A 44 -2.76 -9.97 -10.47
C TRP A 44 -3.39 -11.29 -10.03
N GLU A 45 -4.70 -11.32 -9.74
CA GLU A 45 -5.42 -12.56 -9.43
C GLU A 45 -5.36 -13.55 -10.60
N ALA A 46 -5.59 -13.08 -11.83
CA ALA A 46 -5.48 -13.90 -13.04
C ALA A 46 -4.06 -14.45 -13.32
N ARG A 47 -3.06 -14.00 -12.56
CA ARG A 47 -1.67 -14.47 -12.63
C ARG A 47 -1.31 -15.42 -11.47
N ASP A 48 -2.24 -15.70 -10.56
CA ASP A 48 -2.01 -16.45 -9.32
C ASP A 48 -0.83 -15.87 -8.50
N ASP A 49 -0.69 -14.54 -8.48
CA ASP A 49 0.40 -13.84 -7.79
C ASP A 49 -0.12 -13.15 -6.52
N PRO A 50 -0.08 -13.83 -5.36
CA PRO A 50 -0.62 -13.29 -4.11
C PRO A 50 0.15 -12.04 -3.64
N ARG A 51 1.43 -11.89 -4.01
CA ARG A 51 2.20 -10.68 -3.68
C ARG A 51 1.71 -9.49 -4.50
N GLY A 52 1.48 -9.70 -5.79
CA GLY A 52 0.91 -8.68 -6.67
C GLY A 52 -0.49 -8.24 -6.23
N VAL A 53 -1.36 -9.19 -5.86
CA VAL A 53 -2.70 -8.89 -5.34
C VAL A 53 -2.63 -8.05 -4.06
N ARG A 54 -1.74 -8.41 -3.13
CA ARG A 54 -1.52 -7.63 -1.89
C ARG A 54 -1.12 -6.19 -2.20
N ILE A 55 -0.13 -5.99 -3.09
CA ILE A 55 0.34 -4.66 -3.49
C ILE A 55 -0.78 -3.85 -4.15
N ALA A 56 -1.56 -4.46 -5.04
CA ALA A 56 -2.66 -3.76 -5.70
C ALA A 56 -3.78 -3.36 -4.73
N ARG A 57 -4.12 -4.21 -3.75
CA ARG A 57 -5.07 -3.84 -2.69
C ARG A 57 -4.53 -2.72 -1.81
N TRP A 58 -3.24 -2.74 -1.51
CA TRP A 58 -2.58 -1.67 -0.75
C TRP A 58 -2.63 -0.32 -1.50
N THR A 59 -2.41 -0.30 -2.81
CA THR A 59 -2.51 0.94 -3.61
C THR A 59 -3.94 1.46 -3.74
N VAL A 60 -4.94 0.56 -3.86
CA VAL A 60 -6.37 0.92 -3.77
C VAL A 60 -6.69 1.60 -2.43
N ALA A 61 -6.25 1.01 -1.31
CA ALA A 61 -6.47 1.59 0.02
C ALA A 61 -5.82 2.98 0.16
N ARG A 62 -4.57 3.14 -0.32
CA ARG A 62 -3.89 4.44 -0.31
C ARG A 62 -4.64 5.48 -1.16
N ALA A 63 -5.20 5.09 -2.30
CA ALA A 63 -6.00 5.98 -3.13
C ALA A 63 -7.32 6.37 -2.43
N TYR A 64 -7.99 5.45 -1.73
CA TYR A 64 -9.16 5.78 -0.90
C TYR A 64 -8.81 6.79 0.19
N ARG A 65 -7.69 6.63 0.89
CA ARG A 65 -7.22 7.62 1.87
C ARG A 65 -7.01 9.00 1.24
N SER A 66 -6.36 9.06 0.08
CA SER A 66 -6.17 10.32 -0.66
C SER A 66 -7.47 10.98 -1.12
N LEU A 67 -8.54 10.19 -1.30
CA LEU A 67 -9.89 10.67 -1.59
C LEU A 67 -10.69 11.06 -0.33
N GLY A 68 -10.11 10.95 0.88
CA GLY A 68 -10.80 11.15 2.15
C GLY A 68 -11.76 10.02 2.53
N ARG A 69 -11.75 8.91 1.78
CA ARG A 69 -12.54 7.70 2.05
C ARG A 69 -11.81 6.81 3.05
N ASN A 70 -11.62 7.34 4.26
CA ASN A 70 -10.78 6.71 5.28
C ASN A 70 -11.32 5.36 5.76
N ASP A 71 -12.64 5.20 5.86
CA ASP A 71 -13.27 3.94 6.30
C ASP A 71 -13.01 2.80 5.30
N ASP A 72 -13.13 3.08 4.00
CA ASP A 72 -12.84 2.12 2.93
C ASP A 72 -11.36 1.72 2.93
N ALA A 73 -10.47 2.71 3.10
CA ALA A 73 -9.03 2.47 3.20
C ALA A 73 -8.69 1.60 4.42
N LEU A 74 -9.30 1.90 5.58
CA LEU A 74 -9.06 1.19 6.84
C LEU A 74 -9.54 -0.27 6.76
N ALA A 75 -10.71 -0.50 6.16
CA ALA A 75 -11.23 -1.86 5.96
C ALA A 75 -10.26 -2.73 5.15
N ILE A 76 -9.73 -2.20 4.04
CA ILE A 76 -8.77 -2.94 3.20
C ILE A 76 -7.46 -3.16 3.96
N GLN A 77 -6.91 -2.13 4.61
CA GLN A 77 -5.62 -2.25 5.30
C GLN A 77 -5.68 -3.22 6.49
N ARG A 78 -6.77 -3.25 7.26
CA ARG A 78 -6.93 -4.24 8.35
C ARG A 78 -7.02 -5.66 7.83
N GLN A 79 -7.66 -5.85 6.67
CA GLN A 79 -7.70 -7.17 6.04
C GLN A 79 -6.29 -7.59 5.58
N LEU A 80 -5.52 -6.68 4.97
CA LEU A 80 -4.14 -6.93 4.56
C LEU A 80 -3.24 -7.24 5.77
N GLU A 81 -3.41 -6.51 6.88
CA GLU A 81 -2.69 -6.78 8.12
C GLU A 81 -2.98 -8.20 8.62
N ALA A 82 -4.26 -8.55 8.78
CA ALA A 82 -4.68 -9.87 9.26
C ALA A 82 -4.13 -11.02 8.39
N GLU A 83 -4.20 -10.86 7.07
CA GLU A 83 -3.63 -11.82 6.11
C GLU A 83 -2.10 -11.92 6.24
N SER A 84 -1.41 -10.78 6.39
CA SER A 84 0.05 -10.73 6.52
C SER A 84 0.54 -11.39 7.83
N VAL A 85 -0.20 -11.21 8.92
CA VAL A 85 0.07 -11.83 10.21
C VAL A 85 -0.19 -13.33 10.15
N ALA A 86 -1.32 -13.76 9.56
CA ALA A 86 -1.65 -15.17 9.39
C ALA A 86 -0.62 -15.91 8.51
N ALA A 87 -0.05 -15.22 7.51
CA ALA A 87 1.00 -15.74 6.65
C ALA A 87 2.42 -15.65 7.24
N ASN A 88 2.57 -15.15 8.47
CA ASN A 88 3.86 -14.86 9.12
C ASN A 88 4.79 -14.01 8.24
N ALA A 89 4.21 -13.05 7.52
CA ALA A 89 4.88 -12.17 6.57
C ALA A 89 4.37 -10.71 6.71
N PRO A 90 4.58 -10.06 7.87
CA PRO A 90 4.11 -8.71 8.12
C PRO A 90 4.71 -7.71 7.13
N ASP A 91 3.90 -6.76 6.66
CA ASP A 91 4.27 -5.80 5.61
C ASP A 91 4.37 -4.38 6.19
N GLY A 92 5.58 -3.83 6.23
CA GLY A 92 5.84 -2.51 6.80
C GLY A 92 5.05 -1.37 6.13
N TYR A 93 4.73 -1.50 4.84
CA TYR A 93 3.92 -0.51 4.12
C TYR A 93 2.45 -0.54 4.54
N VAL A 94 1.91 -1.71 4.91
CA VAL A 94 0.56 -1.84 5.46
C VAL A 94 0.49 -1.18 6.83
N TYR A 95 1.47 -1.43 7.70
CA TYR A 95 1.55 -0.81 9.02
C TYR A 95 1.68 0.71 8.94
N GLU A 96 2.47 1.24 7.99
CA GLU A 96 2.58 2.68 7.79
C GLU A 96 1.23 3.30 7.39
N GLU A 97 0.52 2.73 6.42
CA GLU A 97 -0.77 3.25 5.99
C GLU A 97 -1.84 3.15 7.08
N LEU A 98 -1.84 2.09 7.89
CA LEU A 98 -2.68 2.00 9.09
C LEU A 98 -2.35 3.10 10.09
N GLY A 99 -1.06 3.37 10.32
CA GLY A 99 -0.60 4.48 11.16
C GLY A 99 -1.17 5.82 10.67
N GLU A 100 -1.11 6.10 9.37
CA GLU A 100 -1.67 7.32 8.78
C GLU A 100 -3.20 7.41 8.96
N LEU A 101 -3.92 6.32 8.72
CA LEU A 101 -5.37 6.27 8.85
C LEU A 101 -5.83 6.45 10.31
N LEU A 102 -5.18 5.76 11.24
CA LEU A 102 -5.46 5.87 12.67
C LEU A 102 -5.14 7.28 13.19
N LEU A 103 -4.05 7.88 12.71
CA LEU A 103 -3.69 9.25 13.07
C LEU A 103 -4.75 10.25 12.56
N ALA A 104 -5.23 10.06 11.33
CA ALA A 104 -6.31 10.87 10.75
C ALA A 104 -7.63 10.72 11.54
N ASN A 105 -7.90 9.54 12.10
CA ASN A 105 -9.06 9.27 12.96
C ASN A 105 -8.88 9.73 14.42
N GLY A 106 -7.73 10.30 14.78
CA GLY A 106 -7.44 10.76 16.14
C GLY A 106 -6.99 9.68 17.11
N GLU A 107 -6.83 8.43 16.66
CA GLU A 107 -6.40 7.28 17.44
C GLU A 107 -4.87 7.27 17.63
N ARG A 108 -4.33 8.32 18.26
CA ARG A 108 -2.88 8.60 18.32
C ARG A 108 -2.04 7.47 18.89
N ALA A 109 -2.49 6.82 19.97
CA ALA A 109 -1.75 5.73 20.60
C ALA A 109 -1.67 4.49 19.70
N ALA A 110 -2.78 4.15 19.04
CA ALA A 110 -2.80 3.06 18.07
C ALA A 110 -1.92 3.40 16.86
N ALA A 111 -2.04 4.62 16.33
CA ALA A 111 -1.21 5.09 15.23
C ALA A 111 0.29 4.98 15.55
N GLN A 112 0.71 5.43 16.74
CA GLN A 112 2.10 5.34 17.20
C GLN A 112 2.61 3.89 17.20
N ALA A 113 1.82 2.94 17.72
CA ALA A 113 2.21 1.52 17.70
C ALA A 113 2.41 0.99 16.26
N HIS A 114 1.56 1.40 15.32
CA HIS A 114 1.69 1.00 13.92
C HIS A 114 2.90 1.64 13.24
N PHE A 115 3.20 2.91 13.53
CA PHE A 115 4.40 3.57 13.02
C PHE A 115 5.69 2.95 13.57
N ALA A 116 5.71 2.57 14.85
CA ALA A 116 6.84 1.84 15.44
C ALA A 116 7.05 0.50 14.71
N ARG A 117 5.97 -0.24 14.45
CA ARG A 117 6.06 -1.51 13.72
C ARG A 117 6.51 -1.33 12.27
N ALA A 118 6.03 -0.28 11.59
CA ALA A 118 6.48 0.07 10.25
C ALA A 118 7.97 0.43 10.22
N PHE A 119 8.44 1.20 11.20
CA PHE A 119 9.86 1.55 11.34
C PHE A 119 10.74 0.30 11.51
N GLU A 120 10.35 -0.65 12.36
CA GLU A 120 11.09 -1.90 12.56
C GLU A 120 11.21 -2.71 11.26
N LEU A 121 10.08 -2.90 10.56
CA LEU A 121 10.01 -3.73 9.36
C LEU A 121 10.75 -3.09 8.18
N LEU A 122 10.52 -1.80 7.92
CA LEU A 122 11.14 -1.09 6.81
C LEU A 122 12.60 -0.71 7.11
N GLY A 123 12.92 -0.42 8.39
CA GLY A 123 14.28 -0.17 8.84
C GLY A 123 15.17 -1.42 8.81
N GLY A 124 14.59 -2.62 8.86
CA GLY A 124 15.31 -3.87 8.62
C GLY A 124 15.85 -4.01 7.20
N ASP A 125 15.23 -3.35 6.22
CA ASP A 125 15.64 -3.37 4.82
C ASP A 125 16.76 -2.35 4.55
N ALA A 126 17.95 -2.85 4.18
CA ALA A 126 19.11 -2.00 3.89
C ALA A 126 18.91 -1.09 2.66
N THR A 127 18.18 -1.56 1.65
CA THR A 127 17.87 -0.79 0.46
C THR A 127 16.88 0.32 0.78
N PHE A 128 15.85 0.03 1.58
CA PHE A 128 14.92 1.05 2.04
C PHE A 128 15.63 2.13 2.87
N ARG A 129 16.47 1.73 3.83
CA ARG A 129 17.26 2.69 4.63
C ARG A 129 18.13 3.62 3.79
N ALA A 130 18.73 3.11 2.72
CA ALA A 130 19.59 3.89 1.84
C ALA A 130 18.79 4.86 0.96
N ASN A 131 17.62 4.45 0.48
CA ASN A 131 16.84 5.22 -0.49
C ASN A 131 15.83 6.18 0.17
N GLU A 132 15.36 5.86 1.37
CA GLU A 132 14.24 6.54 2.05
C GLU A 132 14.58 6.99 3.49
N PRO A 133 15.73 7.64 3.74
CA PRO A 133 16.18 7.98 5.10
C PRO A 133 15.24 8.97 5.80
N GLU A 134 14.64 9.91 5.05
CA GLU A 134 13.71 10.90 5.60
C GLU A 134 12.38 10.25 6.02
N ARG A 135 11.85 9.36 5.18
CA ARG A 135 10.64 8.60 5.47
C ARG A 135 10.85 7.73 6.70
N LEU A 136 11.98 7.05 6.80
CA LEU A 136 12.34 6.25 7.96
C LEU A 136 12.48 7.10 9.24
N ALA A 137 13.14 8.26 9.15
CA ALA A 137 13.23 9.19 10.29
C ALA A 137 11.85 9.68 10.74
N ARG A 138 10.93 9.91 9.79
CA ARG A 138 9.54 10.25 10.10
C ARG A 138 8.82 9.10 10.82
N LEU A 139 8.96 7.86 10.35
CA LEU A 139 8.39 6.69 11.01
C LEU A 139 8.92 6.53 12.43
N ARG A 140 10.23 6.72 12.64
CA ARG A 140 10.86 6.69 13.96
C ARG A 140 10.22 7.72 14.92
N ARG A 141 10.09 8.97 14.47
CA ARG A 141 9.47 10.04 15.27
C ARG A 141 8.02 9.75 15.60
N LEU A 142 7.23 9.33 14.61
CA LEU A 142 5.81 9.02 14.80
C LEU A 142 5.58 7.75 15.62
N GLY A 143 6.53 6.82 15.60
CA GLY A 143 6.55 5.64 16.48
C GLY A 143 6.99 5.94 17.91
N GLY A 144 7.52 7.15 18.19
CA GLY A 144 8.05 7.51 19.50
C GLY A 144 9.27 6.69 19.90
N ILE A 145 10.12 6.35 18.93
CA ILE A 145 11.35 5.58 19.15
C ILE A 145 12.52 6.58 19.31
N GLU A 146 13.02 6.72 20.54
CA GLU A 146 14.12 7.64 20.88
C GLU A 146 15.49 7.21 20.35
#